data_AF-A0A238JCV9-F1
#
_entry.id   AF-A0A238JCV9-F1
#
_cell.length_a   1.000
_cell.length_b   1.000
_cell.length_c   1.000
_cell.angle_alpha   90.00
_cell.angle_beta   90.00
_cell.angle_gamma   90.00
#
_symmetry.space_group_name_H-M   'P 1'
#
loop_
_entity.id
_entity.type
_entity.pdbx_description
1 polymer ?
#
loop_
_entity_poly.entity_id
_entity_poly.type
_entity_poly.pdbx_seq_one_letter_code
_entity_poly.pdbx_strand_id
1 'polypeptide(L)'
;MTKLFIAMAAAAALPTACVMKPKDITDEDLVSFDAAVASIGCDLVNERHYLPVELQTGLTREKIQEVAGFRIQREEAVALEGGGMRLLTGACTPKEDA
;
A
#
# COMPACT_ATOMS: atom_id res chain seq x y z
N MET A 1 -9.73 54.41 -22.92
CA MET A 1 -9.44 52.97 -23.06
C MET A 1 -8.58 52.58 -21.87
N THR A 2 -9.15 52.06 -20.79
CA THR A 2 -8.37 51.53 -19.67
C THR A 2 -9.08 50.28 -19.21
N LYS A 3 -8.72 49.14 -19.81
CA LYS A 3 -9.27 47.83 -19.46
C LYS A 3 -8.48 47.27 -18.27
N LEU A 4 -9.21 47.13 -17.18
CA LEU A 4 -8.92 46.40 -15.96
C LEU A 4 -8.48 44.95 -16.30
N PHE A 5 -7.35 44.50 -15.75
CA PHE A 5 -7.04 43.07 -15.64
C PHE A 5 -6.56 42.79 -14.22
N ILE A 6 -7.51 42.46 -13.35
CA ILE A 6 -7.27 41.88 -12.03
C ILE A 6 -6.88 40.42 -12.28
N ALA A 7 -5.59 40.12 -12.12
CA ALA A 7 -5.07 38.76 -12.17
C ALA A 7 -5.50 38.03 -10.88
N MET A 8 -6.60 37.29 -10.97
CA MET A 8 -7.09 36.43 -9.90
C MET A 8 -6.23 35.17 -9.87
N ALA A 9 -5.15 35.20 -9.06
CA ALA A 9 -4.35 34.03 -8.75
C ALA A 9 -5.16 33.12 -7.81
N ALA A 10 -5.98 32.24 -8.38
CA ALA A 10 -6.61 31.15 -7.67
C ALA A 10 -5.52 30.12 -7.31
N ALA A 11 -4.93 30.26 -6.12
CA ALA A 11 -4.13 29.22 -5.51
C ALA A 11 -5.04 28.02 -5.20
N ALA A 12 -5.08 27.05 -6.10
CA ALA A 12 -5.73 25.77 -5.87
C ALA A 12 -4.95 25.05 -4.76
N ALA A 13 -5.49 25.07 -3.54
CA ALA A 13 -5.04 24.20 -2.46
C ALA A 13 -5.37 22.76 -2.87
N LEU A 14 -4.39 22.04 -3.42
CA LEU A 14 -4.49 20.60 -3.64
C LEU A 14 -4.64 19.95 -2.26
N PRO A 15 -5.73 19.21 -1.97
CA PRO A 15 -5.77 18.41 -0.76
C PRO A 15 -4.65 17.38 -0.88
N THR A 16 -3.69 17.42 0.05
CA THR A 16 -2.75 16.33 0.24
C THR A 16 -3.59 15.12 0.60
N ALA A 17 -3.76 14.18 -0.35
CA ALA A 17 -4.50 12.96 -0.11
C ALA A 17 -3.73 12.15 0.95
N CYS A 18 -4.10 12.34 2.22
CA CYS A 18 -3.56 11.53 3.30
C CYS A 18 -4.11 10.11 3.13
N VAL A 19 -3.27 9.18 2.69
CA VAL A 19 -3.64 7.76 2.62
C VAL A 19 -3.86 7.26 4.04
N MET A 20 -5.11 7.00 4.39
CA MET A 20 -5.50 6.58 5.73
C MET A 20 -5.31 5.07 5.91
N LYS A 21 -4.79 4.68 7.07
CA LYS A 21 -4.71 3.28 7.48
C LYS A 21 -6.12 2.68 7.58
N PRO A 22 -6.32 1.40 7.20
CA PRO A 22 -7.60 0.74 7.37
C PRO A 22 -8.07 0.74 8.82
N LYS A 23 -9.39 0.68 9.02
CA LYS A 23 -9.97 0.62 10.37
C LYS A 23 -9.54 -0.66 11.07
N ASP A 24 -9.27 -0.52 12.37
CA ASP A 24 -8.92 -1.62 13.27
C ASP A 24 -7.62 -2.35 12.91
N ILE A 25 -6.75 -1.72 12.12
CA ILE A 25 -5.38 -2.16 11.84
C ILE A 25 -4.41 -1.32 12.68
N THR A 26 -3.59 -1.97 13.49
CA THR A 26 -2.52 -1.33 14.28
C THR A 26 -1.24 -1.21 13.45
N ASP A 27 -0.26 -0.44 13.95
CA ASP A 27 1.04 -0.38 13.28
C ASP A 27 1.82 -1.69 13.45
N GLU A 28 1.57 -2.43 14.55
CA GLU A 28 2.09 -3.78 14.76
C GLU A 28 1.58 -4.73 13.67
N ASP A 29 0.28 -4.69 13.36
CA ASP A 29 -0.33 -5.52 12.30
C ASP A 29 0.29 -5.25 10.93
N LEU A 30 0.63 -3.99 10.64
CA LEU A 30 1.31 -3.59 9.41
C LEU A 30 2.72 -4.19 9.32
N VAL A 31 3.46 -4.19 10.42
CA VAL A 31 4.78 -4.82 10.50
C VAL A 31 4.68 -6.34 10.39
N SER A 32 3.72 -6.96 11.07
CA SER A 32 3.47 -8.39 10.99
C SER A 32 3.05 -8.82 9.58
N PHE A 33 2.22 -8.03 8.89
CA PHE A 33 1.87 -8.25 7.49
C PHE A 33 3.10 -8.24 6.59
N ASP A 34 3.95 -7.20 6.70
CA ASP A 34 5.15 -7.09 5.87
C ASP A 34 6.10 -8.28 6.10
N ALA A 35 6.29 -8.68 7.35
CA ALA A 35 7.10 -9.84 7.71
C ALA A 35 6.52 -11.16 7.18
N ALA A 36 5.20 -11.34 7.27
CA ALA A 36 4.53 -12.55 6.77
C ALA A 36 4.52 -12.64 5.24
N VAL A 37 4.40 -11.51 4.53
CA VAL A 37 4.51 -11.48 3.07
C VAL A 37 5.97 -11.74 2.64
N ALA A 38 6.95 -11.20 3.36
CA ALA A 38 8.35 -11.50 3.12
C ALA A 38 8.68 -12.99 3.33
N SER A 39 8.08 -13.65 4.34
CA SER A 39 8.34 -15.07 4.63
C SER A 39 7.86 -16.03 3.53
N ILE A 40 6.93 -15.60 2.69
CA ILE A 40 6.40 -16.37 1.55
C ILE A 40 6.97 -15.94 0.19
N GLY A 41 7.95 -15.03 0.17
CA GLY A 41 8.61 -14.60 -1.06
C GLY A 41 8.06 -13.32 -1.70
N CYS A 42 7.51 -12.40 -0.89
CA CYS A 42 7.15 -11.02 -1.25
C CYS A 42 5.91 -10.83 -2.13
N ASP A 43 5.39 -11.90 -2.72
CA ASP A 43 4.20 -11.87 -3.58
C ASP A 43 2.98 -12.42 -2.87
N LEU A 44 1.90 -11.65 -2.83
CA LEU A 44 0.61 -12.04 -2.28
C LEU A 44 -0.43 -12.08 -3.41
N VAL A 45 -0.67 -13.27 -3.98
CA VAL A 45 -1.39 -13.42 -5.26
C VAL A 45 -2.58 -14.36 -5.17
N ASN A 46 -2.40 -15.53 -4.57
CA ASN A 46 -3.39 -16.60 -4.57
C ASN A 46 -3.55 -17.21 -3.17
N GLU A 47 -4.50 -18.14 -3.03
CA GLU A 47 -4.81 -18.80 -1.75
C GLU A 47 -3.60 -19.38 -1.03
N ARG A 48 -2.62 -19.93 -1.76
CA ARG A 48 -1.41 -20.49 -1.14
C ARG A 48 -0.54 -19.42 -0.48
N HIS A 49 -0.71 -18.16 -0.85
CA HIS A 49 -0.01 -17.03 -0.26
C HIS A 49 -0.84 -16.41 0.86
N TYR A 50 -2.16 -16.27 0.68
CA TYR A 50 -3.01 -15.66 1.70
C TYR A 50 -3.13 -16.49 2.97
N LEU A 51 -3.34 -17.82 2.86
CA LEU A 51 -3.48 -18.69 4.03
C LEU A 51 -2.32 -18.60 5.04
N PRO A 52 -1.05 -18.69 4.64
CA PRO A 52 0.06 -18.53 5.59
C PRO A 52 0.15 -17.11 6.16
N VAL A 53 -0.26 -16.07 5.43
CA VAL A 53 -0.27 -14.69 5.96
C VAL A 53 -1.37 -14.51 7.00
N GLU A 54 -2.56 -15.07 6.78
CA GLU A 54 -3.65 -15.11 7.77
C GLU A 54 -3.20 -15.80 9.06
N LEU A 55 -2.56 -16.97 8.94
CA LEU A 55 -2.09 -17.73 10.09
C LEU A 55 -0.99 -17.01 10.87
N GLN A 56 -0.06 -16.35 10.18
CA GLN A 56 1.06 -15.64 10.83
C GLN A 56 0.63 -14.34 11.49
N THR A 57 -0.32 -13.61 10.89
CA THR A 57 -0.75 -12.29 11.37
C THR A 57 -1.97 -12.36 12.28
N GLY A 58 -2.77 -13.43 12.20
CA GLY A 58 -4.08 -13.51 12.85
C GLY A 58 -5.15 -12.63 12.19
N LEU A 59 -4.83 -11.94 11.10
CA LEU A 59 -5.78 -11.08 10.38
C LEU A 59 -6.70 -11.91 9.48
N THR A 60 -7.91 -11.42 9.29
CA THR A 60 -8.85 -12.01 8.33
C THR A 60 -8.41 -11.72 6.90
N ARG A 61 -8.91 -12.54 5.94
CA ARG A 61 -8.70 -12.31 4.50
C ARG A 61 -9.00 -10.87 4.08
N GLU A 62 -10.14 -10.35 4.51
CA GLU A 62 -10.59 -8.99 4.18
C GLU A 62 -9.60 -7.95 4.70
N LYS A 63 -9.11 -8.10 5.93
CA LYS A 63 -8.10 -7.20 6.51
C LYS A 63 -6.76 -7.27 5.81
N ILE A 64 -6.32 -8.47 5.41
CA ILE A 64 -5.11 -8.61 4.59
C ILE A 64 -5.27 -7.89 3.25
N GLN A 65 -6.44 -7.98 2.61
CA GLN A 65 -6.70 -7.26 1.35
C GLN A 65 -6.77 -5.75 1.54
N GLU A 66 -7.35 -5.26 2.64
CA GLU A 66 -7.34 -3.83 3.00
C GLU A 66 -5.90 -3.33 3.22
N VAL A 67 -5.08 -4.08 3.97
CA VAL A 67 -3.67 -3.74 4.21
C VAL A 67 -2.87 -3.78 2.92
N ALA A 68 -3.09 -4.79 2.06
CA ALA A 68 -2.46 -4.87 0.74
C ALA A 68 -2.79 -3.64 -0.12
N GLY A 69 -4.06 -3.24 -0.19
CA GLY A 69 -4.48 -2.04 -0.90
C GLY A 69 -3.92 -0.76 -0.28
N PHE A 70 -3.78 -0.70 1.04
CA PHE A 70 -3.13 0.40 1.73
C PHE A 70 -1.64 0.52 1.38
N ARG A 71 -0.89 -0.60 1.33
CA ARG A 71 0.52 -0.61 0.90
C ARG A 71 0.68 -0.13 -0.54
N ILE A 72 -0.20 -0.55 -1.45
CA ILE A 72 -0.18 -0.10 -2.85
C ILE A 72 -0.42 1.41 -2.93
N GLN A 73 -1.41 1.94 -2.23
CA GLN A 73 -1.71 3.38 -2.23
C GLN A 73 -0.57 4.23 -1.64
N ARG A 74 0.27 3.64 -0.80
CA ARG A 74 1.48 4.26 -0.23
C ARG A 74 2.72 4.06 -1.07
N GLU A 75 2.61 3.43 -2.24
CA GLU A 75 3.76 3.09 -3.10
C GLU A 75 4.76 2.14 -2.41
N GLU A 76 4.34 1.47 -1.34
CA GLU A 76 5.10 0.47 -0.58
C GLU A 76 4.90 -0.95 -1.16
N ALA A 77 4.02 -1.07 -2.15
CA ALA A 77 3.74 -2.28 -2.90
C ALA A 77 3.26 -1.93 -4.32
N VAL A 78 3.32 -2.89 -5.23
CA VAL A 78 2.77 -2.76 -6.58
C VAL A 78 1.74 -3.85 -6.85
N ALA A 79 0.67 -3.48 -7.57
CA ALA A 79 -0.27 -4.45 -8.10
C ALA A 79 0.38 -5.26 -9.23
N LEU A 80 0.08 -6.56 -9.29
CA LEU A 80 0.57 -7.45 -10.34
C LEU A 80 -0.52 -7.65 -11.42
N GLU A 81 -0.13 -7.82 -12.69
CA GLU A 81 -1.08 -7.96 -13.80
C GLU A 81 -2.04 -9.15 -13.65
N GLY A 82 -1.61 -10.21 -12.95
CA GLY A 82 -2.43 -11.39 -12.64
C GLY A 82 -3.31 -11.26 -11.39
N GLY A 83 -3.34 -10.07 -10.76
CA GLY A 83 -3.96 -9.83 -9.47
C GLY A 83 -3.00 -10.00 -8.29
N GLY A 84 -3.41 -9.48 -7.13
CA GLY A 84 -2.57 -9.46 -5.94
C GLY A 84 -1.52 -8.34 -5.95
N MET A 85 -0.47 -8.51 -5.15
CA MET A 85 0.58 -7.50 -4.99
C MET A 85 1.97 -8.09 -4.78
N ARG A 86 2.99 -7.28 -5.08
CA ARG A 86 4.36 -7.46 -4.60
C ARG A 86 4.69 -6.35 -3.60
N LEU A 87 5.17 -6.74 -2.42
CA LEU A 87 5.68 -5.81 -1.42
C LEU A 87 7.04 -5.26 -1.87
N LEU A 88 7.32 -3.98 -1.59
CA LEU A 88 8.57 -3.29 -1.99
C LEU A 88 9.38 -2.77 -0.80
N THR A 89 8.97 -3.09 0.43
CA THR A 89 9.60 -2.60 1.66
C THR A 89 10.40 -3.69 2.35
N GLY A 90 11.32 -3.27 3.23
CA GLY A 90 12.09 -4.18 4.09
C GLY A 90 12.82 -5.24 3.29
N ALA A 91 12.64 -6.51 3.67
CA ALA A 91 13.27 -7.66 2.99
C ALA A 91 12.83 -7.83 1.52
N CYS A 92 11.71 -7.22 1.13
CA CYS A 92 11.16 -7.27 -0.22
C CYS A 92 11.57 -6.08 -1.10
N THR A 93 12.43 -5.19 -0.60
CA THR A 93 13.01 -4.12 -1.40
C THR A 93 13.74 -4.73 -2.62
N PRO A 94 13.41 -4.31 -3.86
CA PRO A 94 14.10 -4.78 -5.04
C PRO A 94 15.60 -4.53 -4.90
N LYS A 95 16.41 -5.56 -5.16
CA LYS A 95 17.84 -5.36 -5.32
C LYS A 95 18.04 -4.85 -6.73
N GLU A 96 18.71 -3.71 -6.90
CA GLU A 96 19.28 -3.37 -8.20
C GLU A 96 20.27 -4.48 -8.55
N ASP A 97 19.96 -5.24 -9.59
CA ASP A 97 20.94 -6.11 -10.23
C ASP A 97 22.05 -5.20 -10.77
N ALA A 98 23.17 -5.13 -10.04
CA ALA A 98 24.39 -4.44 -10.45
C ALA A 98 25.26 -5.33 -11.34
#